data_AF-A0A7C1SFY4-F1
#
_entry.id   AF-A0A7C1SFY4-F1
#
_cell.length_a   1.000
_cell.length_b   1.000
_cell.length_c   1.000
_cell.angle_alpha   90.00
_cell.angle_beta   90.00
_cell.angle_gamma   90.00
#
_symmetry.space_group_name_H-M   'P 1'
#
loop_
_entity.id
_entity.type
_entity.pdbx_description
1 polymer ?
#
loop_
_entity_poly.entity_id
_entity_poly.type
_entity_poly.pdbx_seq_one_letter_code
_entity_poly.pdbx_strand_id
1 'polypeptide(L)'
;MGKGTRWNLYCPATLPSKLPSVDYSTRVKSPVGVSYTINGYLHQYRYGLISRPETVPVIWEGLGREHLIGFAAANPYLRCDRTDLQCIYTPCTDPATTYPRGEVRLPRQSVWVHHNGMFFVMLDGQLVSRRLGARLAPYSTDPAIDPFDQYNSDGIPTVARTDACGRLLLFAPQ
;
A
#
# COMPACT_ATOMS: atom_id res chain seq x y z
N MET A 1 4.71 22.24 -30.56
CA MET A 1 4.87 21.36 -29.38
C MET A 1 3.59 21.40 -28.57
N GLY A 2 2.74 20.38 -28.71
CA GLY A 2 1.43 20.34 -28.03
C GLY A 2 1.60 20.27 -26.51
N LYS A 3 0.90 21.14 -25.79
CA LYS A 3 0.74 21.05 -24.33
C LYS A 3 -0.10 19.82 -24.02
N GLY A 4 0.55 18.66 -23.93
CA GLY A 4 -0.09 17.44 -23.46
C GLY A 4 -0.58 17.66 -22.03
N THR A 5 -1.87 17.45 -21.82
CA THR A 5 -2.52 17.44 -20.51
C THR A 5 -1.70 16.58 -19.57
N ARG A 6 -1.04 17.20 -18.58
CA ARG A 6 -0.27 16.46 -17.58
C ARG A 6 -1.26 15.82 -16.62
N TRP A 7 -1.54 14.55 -16.83
CA TRP A 7 -2.21 13.72 -15.84
C TRP A 7 -1.32 13.66 -14.60
N ASN A 8 -1.76 14.24 -13.49
CA ASN A 8 -1.09 14.09 -12.21
C ASN A 8 -1.42 12.70 -11.65
N LEU A 9 -0.41 11.85 -11.50
CA LEU A 9 -0.54 10.50 -10.93
C LEU A 9 -0.46 10.51 -9.39
N TYR A 10 -0.59 11.69 -8.79
CA TYR A 10 -0.49 11.90 -7.36
C TYR A 10 -1.61 12.81 -6.86
N CYS A 11 -2.04 12.61 -5.62
CA CYS A 11 -2.98 13.49 -4.94
C CYS A 11 -2.30 14.84 -4.61
N PRO A 12 -2.91 16.01 -4.94
CA PRO A 12 -2.31 17.32 -4.66
C PRO A 12 -1.99 17.58 -3.18
N ALA A 13 -2.62 16.84 -2.26
CA ALA A 13 -2.38 16.94 -0.82
C ALA A 13 -1.12 16.19 -0.32
N THR A 14 -0.38 15.54 -1.23
CA THR A 14 0.80 14.72 -0.93
C THR A 14 2.10 15.51 -1.11
N LEU A 15 3.12 15.14 -0.35
CA LEU A 15 4.44 15.74 -0.40
C LEU A 15 5.40 14.89 -1.25
N PRO A 16 6.30 15.54 -2.02
CA PRO A 16 7.27 14.83 -2.84
C PRO A 16 8.30 14.09 -1.99
N SER A 17 8.68 12.89 -2.44
CA SER A 17 9.73 12.08 -1.82
C SER A 17 10.60 11.41 -2.87
N LYS A 18 11.92 11.40 -2.62
CA LYS A 18 12.94 10.79 -3.46
C LYS A 18 13.46 9.53 -2.79
N LEU A 19 13.74 8.50 -3.59
CA LEU A 19 14.43 7.32 -3.08
C LEU A 19 15.92 7.66 -2.82
N PRO A 20 16.49 7.29 -1.67
CA PRO A 20 17.85 7.70 -1.29
C PRO A 20 18.94 7.18 -2.25
N SER A 21 18.75 5.99 -2.80
CA SER A 21 19.75 5.27 -3.62
C SER A 21 19.61 5.53 -5.11
N VAL A 22 18.83 6.54 -5.52
CA VAL A 22 18.56 6.84 -6.92
C VAL A 22 19.18 8.19 -7.28
N ASP A 23 20.00 8.19 -8.33
CA ASP A 23 20.50 9.43 -8.93
C ASP A 23 19.44 10.03 -9.87
N TYR A 24 18.86 11.15 -9.44
CA TYR A 24 17.85 11.89 -10.21
C TYR A 24 18.44 12.87 -11.24
N SER A 25 19.77 13.01 -11.30
CA SER A 25 20.46 13.91 -12.23
C SER A 25 20.62 13.30 -13.63
N THR A 26 20.72 11.97 -13.72
CA THR A 26 20.94 11.21 -14.98
C THR A 26 19.66 10.86 -15.74
N ARG A 27 18.59 11.66 -15.57
CA ARG A 27 17.27 11.35 -16.11
C ARG A 27 17.16 11.57 -17.62
N VAL A 28 16.66 10.56 -18.34
CA VAL A 28 16.31 10.69 -19.78
C VAL A 28 14.97 11.42 -19.97
N LYS A 29 14.07 11.34 -18.99
CA LYS A 29 12.77 12.03 -18.95
C LYS A 29 12.52 12.59 -17.56
N SER A 30 11.80 13.72 -17.47
CA SER A 30 11.38 14.26 -16.18
C SER A 30 10.53 13.22 -15.44
N PRO A 31 10.94 12.78 -14.23
CA PRO A 31 10.17 11.82 -13.46
C PRO A 31 8.84 12.42 -13.02
N VAL A 32 7.82 11.57 -12.92
CA VAL A 32 6.48 11.95 -12.43
C VAL A 32 6.31 11.47 -10.99
N GLY A 33 5.55 12.22 -10.20
CA GLY A 33 5.16 11.80 -8.86
C GLY A 33 4.02 10.79 -8.91
N VAL A 34 4.08 9.74 -8.10
CA VAL A 34 3.02 8.74 -7.95
C VAL A 34 2.70 8.56 -6.46
N SER A 35 1.44 8.81 -6.05
CA SER A 35 1.00 8.63 -4.65
C SER A 35 0.30 7.30 -4.40
N TYR A 36 -0.29 6.71 -5.45
CA TYR A 36 -1.00 5.45 -5.33
C TYR A 36 -0.04 4.26 -5.30
N THR A 37 -0.34 3.29 -4.45
CA THR A 37 0.34 2.02 -4.35
C THR A 37 -0.54 0.89 -4.82
N ILE A 38 0.08 -0.16 -5.34
CA ILE A 38 -0.61 -1.40 -5.71
C ILE A 38 -0.49 -2.46 -4.62
N ASN A 39 -1.49 -3.32 -4.48
CA ASN A 39 -1.42 -4.50 -3.63
C ASN A 39 -0.45 -5.53 -4.23
N GLY A 40 0.76 -5.61 -3.68
CA GLY A 40 1.81 -6.51 -4.17
C GLY A 40 1.50 -8.00 -4.00
N TYR A 41 0.50 -8.37 -3.19
CA TYR A 41 0.08 -9.76 -3.06
C TYR A 41 -0.55 -10.30 -4.33
N LEU A 42 -1.12 -9.43 -5.16
CA LEU A 42 -1.85 -9.79 -6.37
C LEU A 42 -0.97 -9.92 -7.61
N HIS A 43 0.33 -9.59 -7.54
CA HIS A 43 1.20 -9.49 -8.72
C HIS A 43 1.32 -10.80 -9.54
N GLN A 44 1.19 -11.96 -8.88
CA GLN A 44 1.14 -13.29 -9.50
C GLN A 44 -0.05 -14.12 -9.00
N TYR A 45 -0.94 -13.55 -8.18
CA TYR A 45 -2.07 -14.29 -7.65
C TYR A 45 -3.16 -14.44 -8.71
N ARG A 46 -3.79 -15.62 -8.78
CA ARG A 46 -4.80 -15.90 -9.80
C ARG A 46 -6.15 -15.34 -9.38
N TYR A 47 -6.76 -14.52 -10.24
CA TYR A 47 -8.07 -13.92 -9.98
C TYR A 47 -9.14 -14.97 -9.64
N GLY A 48 -9.14 -16.12 -10.33
CA GLY A 48 -10.11 -17.20 -10.09
C GLY A 48 -9.98 -17.92 -8.74
N LEU A 49 -8.97 -17.59 -7.93
CA LEU A 49 -8.83 -18.09 -6.55
C LEU A 49 -9.40 -17.11 -5.51
N ILE A 50 -9.93 -15.97 -5.93
CA ILE A 50 -10.47 -14.94 -5.04
C ILE A 50 -11.98 -15.12 -4.95
N SER A 51 -12.46 -15.40 -3.75
CA SER A 51 -13.88 -15.64 -3.49
C SER A 51 -14.68 -14.34 -3.38
N ARG A 52 -14.02 -13.26 -2.93
CA ARG A 52 -14.66 -11.97 -2.61
C ARG A 52 -13.88 -10.76 -3.16
N PRO A 53 -13.90 -10.53 -4.49
CA PRO A 53 -13.14 -9.43 -5.11
C PRO A 53 -13.55 -8.05 -4.59
N GLU A 54 -14.78 -7.88 -4.10
CA GLU A 54 -15.27 -6.61 -3.52
C GLU A 54 -14.60 -6.24 -2.20
N THR A 55 -13.92 -7.18 -1.54
CA THR A 55 -13.26 -6.96 -0.24
C THR A 55 -11.75 -6.76 -0.32
N VAL A 56 -11.12 -7.07 -1.46
CA VAL A 56 -9.66 -7.03 -1.62
C VAL A 56 -9.24 -5.71 -2.27
N PRO A 57 -8.53 -4.81 -1.57
CA PRO A 57 -8.02 -3.60 -2.19
C PRO A 57 -6.88 -3.90 -3.17
N VAL A 58 -6.86 -3.19 -4.29
CA VAL A 58 -5.84 -3.29 -5.35
C VAL A 58 -5.01 -2.03 -5.45
N ILE A 59 -5.65 -0.86 -5.47
CA ILE A 59 -4.96 0.44 -5.56
C ILE A 59 -5.41 1.29 -4.37
N TRP A 60 -4.48 1.93 -3.69
CA TRP A 60 -4.79 2.75 -2.52
C TRP A 60 -3.67 3.75 -2.22
N GLU A 61 -3.89 4.66 -1.28
CA GLU A 61 -2.93 5.70 -0.89
C GLU A 61 -1.96 5.19 0.20
N GLY A 62 -1.31 4.06 -0.06
CA GLY A 62 -0.55 3.31 0.94
C GLY A 62 0.71 3.98 1.49
N LEU A 63 1.04 5.20 1.05
CA LEU A 63 2.14 6.03 1.59
C LEU A 63 1.64 7.23 2.40
N GLY A 64 0.32 7.38 2.54
CA GLY A 64 -0.29 8.56 3.11
C GLY A 64 -0.05 9.80 2.25
N ARG A 65 0.18 10.95 2.90
CA ARG A 65 0.46 12.25 2.25
C ARG A 65 1.87 12.33 1.65
N GLU A 66 2.30 11.30 0.95
CA GLU A 66 3.59 11.19 0.27
C GLU A 66 3.39 10.67 -1.16
N HIS A 67 4.15 11.21 -2.12
CA HIS A 67 4.27 10.63 -3.46
C HIS A 67 5.74 10.41 -3.81
N LEU A 68 6.03 9.28 -4.45
CA LEU A 68 7.37 8.96 -4.89
C LEU A 68 7.64 9.58 -6.26
N ILE A 69 8.77 10.26 -6.39
CA ILE A 69 9.22 10.82 -7.67
C ILE A 69 9.87 9.71 -8.49
N GLY A 70 9.30 9.41 -9.65
CA GLY A 70 9.86 8.50 -10.65
C GLY A 70 9.56 7.02 -10.40
N PHE A 71 8.83 6.68 -9.33
CA PHE A 71 8.53 5.31 -8.95
C PHE A 71 7.07 5.18 -8.54
N ALA A 72 6.46 4.05 -8.90
CA ALA A 72 5.26 3.54 -8.26
C ALA A 72 5.68 2.41 -7.31
N ALA A 73 4.97 2.24 -6.19
CA ALA A 73 5.32 1.23 -5.22
C ALA A 73 4.20 0.20 -5.02
N ALA A 74 4.60 -1.02 -4.70
CA ALA A 74 3.73 -1.97 -4.06
C ALA A 74 3.69 -1.70 -2.55
N ASN A 75 2.51 -1.68 -1.96
CA ASN A 75 2.31 -1.72 -0.52
C ASN A 75 0.93 -2.35 -0.28
N PRO A 76 0.80 -3.40 0.53
CA PRO A 76 1.90 -4.24 1.02
C PRO A 76 2.60 -4.98 -0.15
N TYR A 77 3.71 -5.66 0.13
CA TYR A 77 4.44 -6.45 -0.87
C TYR A 77 4.94 -7.79 -0.31
N LEU A 78 5.29 -8.70 -1.22
CA LEU A 78 5.92 -9.97 -0.88
C LEU A 78 7.43 -9.82 -0.92
N ARG A 79 8.11 -10.28 0.13
CA ARG A 79 9.57 -10.38 0.16
C ARG A 79 9.99 -11.63 -0.62
N CYS A 80 10.43 -11.42 -1.85
CA CYS A 80 10.86 -12.46 -2.79
C CYS A 80 12.38 -12.66 -2.79
N ASP A 81 12.99 -12.94 -1.64
CA ASP A 81 14.46 -12.99 -1.50
C ASP A 81 15.08 -14.37 -1.77
N ARG A 82 14.26 -15.37 -2.13
CA ARG A 82 14.71 -16.70 -2.54
C ARG A 82 14.40 -16.98 -4.00
N THR A 83 15.42 -17.45 -4.72
CA THR A 83 15.34 -17.78 -6.14
C THR A 83 14.87 -19.21 -6.40
N ASP A 84 14.91 -20.08 -5.39
CA ASP A 84 14.53 -21.48 -5.48
C ASP A 84 13.07 -21.75 -5.11
N LEU A 85 12.35 -20.72 -4.66
CA LEU A 85 10.93 -20.78 -4.33
C LEU A 85 10.14 -19.76 -5.15
N GLN A 86 8.90 -20.11 -5.47
CA GLN A 86 8.01 -19.21 -6.20
C GLN A 86 7.55 -18.05 -5.31
N CYS A 87 7.59 -16.82 -5.85
CA CYS A 87 7.05 -15.67 -5.15
C CYS A 87 5.56 -15.45 -5.45
N ILE A 88 4.70 -16.31 -4.92
CA ILE A 88 3.23 -16.17 -4.99
C ILE A 88 2.67 -16.07 -3.57
N TYR A 89 1.65 -15.22 -3.39
CA TYR A 89 0.95 -15.13 -2.11
C TYR A 89 0.45 -16.52 -1.68
N THR A 90 0.83 -16.92 -0.47
CA THR A 90 0.37 -18.15 0.18
C THR A 90 -0.20 -17.74 1.54
N PRO A 91 -1.33 -18.26 2.03
CA PRO A 91 -1.80 -17.96 3.40
C PRO A 91 -0.76 -18.32 4.47
N CYS A 92 -0.83 -17.68 5.66
CA CYS A 92 0.12 -17.98 6.75
C CYS A 92 -0.32 -19.25 7.47
N THR A 93 0.43 -20.34 7.29
CA THR A 93 0.21 -21.60 7.99
C THR A 93 1.17 -21.75 9.17
N ASP A 94 2.46 -21.49 8.92
CA ASP A 94 3.52 -21.48 9.92
C ASP A 94 4.54 -20.37 9.60
N PRO A 95 4.75 -19.38 10.50
CA PRO A 95 5.67 -18.27 10.26
C PRO A 95 7.14 -18.68 10.11
N ALA A 96 7.53 -19.89 10.54
CA ALA A 96 8.89 -20.40 10.38
C ALA A 96 9.17 -20.90 8.95
N THR A 97 8.15 -21.42 8.26
CA THR A 97 8.30 -22.13 6.99
C THR A 97 7.59 -21.46 5.82
N THR A 98 6.59 -20.62 6.09
CA THR A 98 5.79 -19.99 5.03
C THR A 98 6.64 -18.99 4.24
N TYR A 99 6.67 -19.15 2.91
CA TYR A 99 7.30 -18.24 1.97
C TYR A 99 6.32 -17.90 0.83
N PRO A 100 6.38 -16.69 0.24
CA PRO A 100 7.14 -15.51 0.67
C PRO A 100 6.53 -14.83 1.90
N ARG A 101 7.36 -14.12 2.69
CA ARG A 101 6.87 -13.27 3.80
C ARG A 101 6.19 -12.02 3.26
N GLY A 102 5.23 -11.49 4.01
CA GLY A 102 4.68 -10.16 3.78
C GLY A 102 5.57 -9.09 4.37
N GLU A 103 5.65 -7.96 3.70
CA GLU A 103 6.21 -6.72 4.26
C GLU A 103 5.26 -5.56 3.98
N VAL A 104 5.24 -4.60 4.92
CA VAL A 104 4.42 -3.40 4.86
C VAL A 104 5.33 -2.21 5.03
N ARG A 105 5.28 -1.27 4.08
CA ARG A 105 5.94 0.02 4.24
C ARG A 105 5.01 0.94 5.01
N LEU A 106 5.34 1.24 6.27
CA LEU A 106 4.58 2.22 7.05
C LEU A 106 4.66 3.61 6.39
N PRO A 107 3.53 4.30 6.22
CA PRO A 107 3.51 5.70 5.81
C PRO A 107 4.37 6.57 6.73
N ARG A 108 5.20 7.44 6.14
CA ARG A 108 6.00 8.44 6.89
C ARG A 108 5.25 9.74 7.11
N GLN A 109 4.10 9.88 6.47
CA GLN A 109 3.22 11.04 6.50
C GLN A 109 1.82 10.59 6.90
N SER A 110 1.00 11.56 7.30
CA SER A 110 -0.38 11.30 7.71
C SER A 110 -1.15 10.53 6.64
N VAL A 111 -1.93 9.53 7.03
CA VAL A 111 -2.83 8.82 6.09
C VAL A 111 -4.17 9.51 5.92
N TRP A 112 -4.39 10.61 6.65
CA TRP A 112 -5.56 11.47 6.51
C TRP A 112 -5.42 12.36 5.27
N VAL A 113 -5.36 11.73 4.09
CA VAL A 113 -5.21 12.40 2.80
C VAL A 113 -6.50 13.13 2.42
N HIS A 114 -7.65 12.49 2.72
CA HIS A 114 -8.98 12.97 2.41
C HIS A 114 -9.86 13.00 3.66
N HIS A 115 -9.81 14.09 4.45
CA HIS A 115 -10.64 14.31 5.64
C HIS A 115 -10.68 13.10 6.60
N ASN A 116 -9.53 12.76 7.19
CA ASN A 116 -9.36 11.61 8.09
C ASN A 116 -9.57 10.23 7.46
N GLY A 117 -9.43 10.15 6.13
CA GLY A 117 -9.53 8.91 5.39
C GLY A 117 -8.70 8.90 4.13
N MET A 118 -8.86 7.81 3.38
CA MET A 118 -8.22 7.59 2.09
C MET A 118 -9.15 6.81 1.15
N PHE A 119 -8.78 6.76 -0.11
CA PHE A 119 -9.47 5.97 -1.11
C PHE A 119 -8.80 4.62 -1.36
N PHE A 120 -9.64 3.61 -1.58
CA PHE A 120 -9.27 2.26 -1.97
C PHE A 120 -10.04 1.89 -3.23
N VAL A 121 -9.35 1.40 -4.25
CA VAL A 121 -9.95 0.73 -5.38
C VAL A 121 -9.90 -0.76 -5.09
N MET A 122 -11.08 -1.38 -5.03
CA MET A 122 -11.26 -2.81 -4.78
C MET A 122 -11.04 -3.61 -6.06
N LEU A 123 -10.86 -4.93 -5.93
CA LEU A 123 -10.51 -5.79 -7.06
C LEU A 123 -11.65 -5.96 -8.07
N ASP A 124 -12.89 -5.78 -7.65
CA ASP A 124 -14.06 -5.70 -8.53
C ASP A 124 -14.21 -4.32 -9.22
N GLY A 125 -13.32 -3.37 -8.92
CA GLY A 125 -13.30 -2.02 -9.48
C GLY A 125 -14.05 -0.97 -8.66
N GLN A 126 -14.64 -1.32 -7.52
CA GLN A 126 -15.33 -0.35 -6.66
C GLN A 126 -14.35 0.63 -6.03
N LEU A 127 -14.72 1.92 -6.00
CA LEU A 127 -14.02 2.94 -5.22
C LEU A 127 -14.67 3.06 -3.85
N VAL A 128 -13.90 2.79 -2.79
CA VAL A 128 -14.35 2.85 -1.40
C VAL A 128 -13.54 3.92 -0.67
N SER A 129 -14.24 4.85 -0.01
CA SER A 129 -13.63 5.74 0.96
C SER A 129 -13.66 5.10 2.34
N ARG A 130 -12.52 5.09 3.05
CA ARG A 130 -12.47 4.60 4.43
C ARG A 130 -11.89 5.65 5.34
N ARG A 131 -12.57 5.89 6.45
CA ARG A 131 -12.02 6.64 7.58
C ARG A 131 -10.97 5.76 8.26
N LEU A 132 -9.77 6.31 8.44
CA LEU A 132 -8.66 5.63 9.09
C LEU A 132 -8.24 6.37 10.36
N GLY A 133 -7.65 5.67 11.33
CA GLY A 133 -7.25 6.28 12.59
C GLY A 133 -8.43 6.87 13.36
N ALA A 134 -9.59 6.20 13.33
CA ALA A 134 -10.76 6.58 14.13
C ALA A 134 -10.47 6.54 15.64
N ARG A 135 -9.40 5.83 16.03
CA ARG A 135 -8.81 5.78 17.37
C ARG A 135 -7.31 6.04 17.25
N LEU A 136 -6.76 6.72 18.24
CA LEU A 136 -5.34 7.02 18.33
C LEU A 136 -4.68 6.14 19.40
N ALA A 137 -3.36 5.96 19.30
CA ALA A 137 -2.59 5.20 20.28
C ALA A 137 -2.87 5.73 21.72
N PRO A 138 -3.03 4.84 22.71
CA PRO A 138 -2.78 3.39 22.68
C PRO A 138 -3.97 2.53 22.23
N TYR A 139 -5.06 3.11 21.72
CA TYR A 139 -6.26 2.36 21.36
C TYR A 139 -6.17 1.78 19.95
N SER A 140 -6.51 0.50 19.81
CA SER A 140 -6.57 -0.18 18.51
C SER A 140 -7.76 0.28 17.66
N THR A 141 -7.53 0.43 16.36
CA THR A 141 -8.54 0.66 15.32
C THR A 141 -9.33 -0.62 14.96
N ASP A 142 -10.27 -0.52 14.02
CA ASP A 142 -11.04 -1.66 13.53
C ASP A 142 -10.29 -2.42 12.41
N PRO A 143 -9.97 -3.72 12.59
CA PRO A 143 -9.28 -4.55 11.60
C PRO A 143 -9.99 -4.72 10.26
N ALA A 144 -11.32 -4.60 10.23
CA ALA A 144 -12.08 -4.86 9.01
C ALA A 144 -11.93 -3.74 7.98
N ILE A 145 -11.59 -2.53 8.43
CA ILE A 145 -11.54 -1.34 7.58
C ILE A 145 -10.17 -0.65 7.58
N ASP A 146 -9.40 -0.80 8.67
CA ASP A 146 -8.14 -0.09 8.89
C ASP A 146 -6.93 -1.03 8.82
N PRO A 147 -6.00 -0.82 7.86
CA PRO A 147 -4.79 -1.62 7.75
C PRO A 147 -3.79 -1.38 8.88
N PHE A 148 -3.93 -0.32 9.67
CA PHE A 148 -2.99 0.02 10.74
C PHE A 148 -3.69 -0.07 12.08
N ASP A 149 -3.00 -0.60 13.10
CA ASP A 149 -3.59 -0.78 14.43
C ASP A 149 -3.60 0.51 15.23
N GLN A 150 -2.58 1.36 15.05
CA GLN A 150 -2.35 2.54 15.89
C GLN A 150 -1.82 3.74 15.11
N TYR A 151 -2.11 4.92 15.66
CA TYR A 151 -1.82 6.23 15.08
C TYR A 151 -1.33 7.21 16.14
N ASN A 152 -0.40 8.10 15.76
CA ASN A 152 -0.11 9.28 16.58
C ASN A 152 -1.14 10.40 16.37
N SER A 153 -0.99 11.53 17.07
CA SER A 153 -1.90 12.69 16.96
C SER A 153 -1.98 13.32 15.58
N ASP A 154 -0.98 13.09 14.72
CA ASP A 154 -0.91 13.64 13.37
C ASP A 154 -1.54 12.70 12.32
N GLY A 155 -2.10 11.56 12.75
CA GLY A 155 -2.66 10.55 11.86
C GLY A 155 -1.60 9.76 11.09
N ILE A 156 -0.38 9.67 11.64
CA ILE A 156 0.69 8.82 11.11
C ILE A 156 0.59 7.44 11.78
N PRO A 157 0.46 6.36 11.00
CA PRO A 157 0.47 5.00 11.52
C PRO A 157 1.77 4.66 12.25
N THR A 158 1.66 4.02 13.41
CA THR A 158 2.82 3.52 14.17
C THR A 158 2.97 2.00 14.09
N VAL A 159 1.87 1.26 13.84
CA VAL A 159 1.85 -0.20 13.79
C VAL A 159 0.93 -0.66 12.65
N ALA A 160 1.44 -1.51 11.75
CA ALA A 160 0.64 -2.18 10.73
C ALA A 160 -0.05 -3.41 11.31
N ARG A 161 -1.25 -3.73 10.84
CA ARG A 161 -1.99 -4.91 11.28
C ARG A 161 -1.64 -6.13 10.42
N THR A 162 -0.59 -6.84 10.83
CA THR A 162 -0.10 -8.01 10.09
C THR A 162 -0.41 -9.34 10.79
N ASP A 163 -0.48 -10.42 10.01
CA ASP A 163 -0.36 -11.78 10.56
C ASP A 163 1.08 -12.10 11.02
N ALA A 164 1.29 -13.32 11.52
CA ALA A 164 2.60 -13.80 11.97
C ALA A 164 3.64 -13.92 10.84
N CYS A 165 3.20 -13.93 9.58
CA CYS A 165 4.05 -13.94 8.38
C CYS A 165 4.30 -12.53 7.82
N GLY A 166 3.87 -11.47 8.52
CA GLY A 166 4.05 -10.08 8.12
C GLY A 166 3.03 -9.58 7.08
N ARG A 167 1.93 -10.31 6.87
CA ARG A 167 0.94 -9.97 5.84
C ARG A 167 -0.13 -9.04 6.36
N LEU A 168 -0.35 -7.94 5.65
CA LEU A 168 -1.39 -6.98 5.95
C LEU A 168 -2.76 -7.61 5.69
N LEU A 169 -3.48 -7.92 6.76
CA LEU A 169 -4.68 -8.78 6.71
C LEU A 169 -5.76 -8.25 5.77
N LEU A 170 -5.96 -6.94 5.74
CA LEU A 170 -6.95 -6.29 4.88
C LEU A 170 -6.69 -6.49 3.37
N PHE A 171 -5.45 -6.78 2.99
CA PHE A 171 -5.01 -6.91 1.59
C PHE A 171 -4.80 -8.34 1.15
N ALA A 172 -4.86 -9.29 2.09
CA ALA A 172 -4.75 -10.71 1.82
C ALA A 172 -5.87 -11.16 0.86
N PRO A 173 -5.55 -11.81 -0.29
CA PRO A 173 -6.58 -12.45 -1.09
C PRO A 173 -7.19 -13.62 -0.31
N GLN A 174 -8.53 -13.69 -0.33
CA GLN A 174 -9.37 -14.72 0.27
C GLN A 174 -10.38 -15.23 -0.76
#